data_AF-A0A852X1V5-F1
#
_entry.id   AF-A0A852X1V5-F1
#
_cell.length_a   1.000
_cell.length_b   1.000
_cell.length_c   1.000
_cell.angle_alpha   90.00
_cell.angle_beta   90.00
_cell.angle_gamma   90.00
#
_symmetry.space_group_name_H-M   'P 1'
#
loop_
_entity.id
_entity.type
_entity.pdbx_description
1 polymer ?
#
loop_
_entity_poly.entity_id
_entity_poly.type
_entity_poly.pdbx_seq_one_letter_code
_entity_poly.pdbx_strand_id
1 'polypeptide(L)'
;MPEGSSDTLWSLIAADKRCTQRAVALGLWQLVDDVLGDGEVVHALLYRVTKNDTRPVLLVTDQRILAARRRAFRGWQVEHEVASRDVVGATWRARGITLRVEVHARAGPGFTVKTRVEPWAKEVVALIDHLVAGGAPPRAG
;
A
#
# COMPACT_ATOMS: atom_id res chain seq x y z
N MET A 1 -18.96 -2.24 -17.46
CA MET A 1 -17.98 -2.02 -16.39
C MET A 1 -17.82 -0.51 -16.25
N PRO A 2 -17.91 0.06 -15.04
CA PRO A 2 -17.58 1.48 -14.86
C PRO A 2 -16.10 1.69 -15.21
N GLU A 3 -15.81 2.69 -16.04
CA GLU A 3 -14.45 2.96 -16.55
C GLU A 3 -13.42 3.14 -15.42
N GLY A 4 -13.80 3.76 -14.29
CA GLY A 4 -12.91 4.03 -13.16
C GLY A 4 -12.35 2.79 -12.45
N SER A 5 -13.06 1.66 -12.49
CA SER A 5 -12.60 0.40 -11.88
C SER A 5 -11.49 -0.27 -12.71
N SER A 6 -11.51 -0.06 -14.03
CA SER A 6 -10.43 -0.50 -14.94
C SER A 6 -9.13 0.26 -14.70
N ASP A 7 -9.19 1.58 -14.56
CA ASP A 7 -7.99 2.42 -14.34
C ASP A 7 -7.35 2.14 -12.97
N THR A 8 -8.20 1.96 -11.95
CA THR A 8 -7.77 1.56 -10.60
C THR A 8 -6.99 0.25 -10.65
N LEU A 9 -7.52 -0.77 -11.34
CA LEU A 9 -6.81 -2.02 -11.51
C LEU A 9 -5.49 -1.85 -12.28
N TRP A 10 -5.48 -1.09 -13.37
CA TRP A 10 -4.25 -0.89 -14.15
C TRP A 10 -3.16 -0.23 -13.32
N SER A 11 -3.50 0.78 -12.52
CA SER A 11 -2.55 1.42 -11.60
C SER A 11 -2.02 0.43 -10.56
N LEU A 12 -2.88 -0.44 -10.04
CA LEU A 12 -2.49 -1.51 -9.10
C LEU A 12 -1.55 -2.53 -9.76
N ILE A 13 -1.83 -2.97 -10.99
CA ILE A 13 -0.96 -3.87 -11.75
C ILE A 13 0.40 -3.19 -12.02
N ALA A 14 0.41 -1.91 -12.38
CA ALA A 14 1.64 -1.16 -12.60
C ALA A 14 2.46 -0.98 -11.31
N ALA A 15 1.79 -0.79 -10.17
CA ALA A 15 2.43 -0.76 -8.85
C ALA A 15 2.99 -2.14 -8.46
N ASP A 16 2.27 -3.23 -8.74
CA ASP A 16 2.73 -4.60 -8.47
C ASP A 16 3.95 -4.96 -9.33
N LYS A 17 3.98 -4.59 -10.61
CA LYS A 17 5.13 -4.80 -11.50
C LYS A 17 6.40 -4.08 -11.02
N ARG A 18 6.25 -2.92 -10.37
CA ARG A 18 7.36 -2.17 -9.78
C ARG A 18 7.80 -2.75 -8.43
N CYS A 19 6.91 -3.47 -7.75
CA CYS A 19 7.19 -4.10 -6.47
C CYS A 19 8.25 -5.19 -6.63
N THR A 20 9.44 -4.96 -6.06
CA THR A 20 10.53 -5.94 -6.10
C THR A 20 10.35 -7.09 -5.09
N GLN A 21 9.26 -7.06 -4.31
CA GLN A 21 8.90 -8.17 -3.45
C GLN A 21 8.28 -9.28 -4.30
N ARG A 22 8.98 -10.42 -4.33
CA ARG A 22 8.53 -11.61 -5.07
C ARG A 22 7.26 -12.16 -4.41
N ALA A 23 6.10 -11.83 -4.95
CA ALA A 23 4.82 -12.24 -4.40
C ALA A 23 4.03 -13.13 -5.36
N VAL A 24 3.26 -14.03 -4.75
CA VAL A 24 2.30 -14.91 -5.42
C VAL A 24 1.03 -14.10 -5.69
N ALA A 25 0.51 -14.18 -6.93
CA ALA A 25 -0.64 -13.44 -7.45
C ALA A 25 -1.73 -13.13 -6.39
N LEU A 26 -1.99 -11.85 -6.16
CA LEU A 26 -2.86 -11.32 -5.10
C LEU A 26 -4.36 -11.56 -5.29
N GLY A 27 -4.80 -12.02 -6.46
CA GLY A 27 -6.21 -11.83 -6.86
C GLY A 27 -6.54 -10.33 -6.87
N LEU A 28 -5.75 -9.56 -7.62
CA LEU A 28 -5.77 -8.08 -7.64
C LEU A 28 -7.15 -7.50 -7.92
N TRP A 29 -7.93 -8.16 -8.77
CA TRP A 29 -9.34 -7.80 -9.03
C TRP A 29 -10.17 -7.73 -7.75
N GLN A 30 -10.10 -8.77 -6.92
CA GLN A 30 -10.84 -8.81 -5.66
C GLN A 30 -10.32 -7.77 -4.66
N LEU A 31 -9.03 -7.40 -4.71
CA LEU A 31 -8.50 -6.31 -3.90
C LEU A 31 -9.12 -4.96 -4.32
N VAL A 32 -9.22 -4.69 -5.63
CA VAL A 32 -9.86 -3.47 -6.13
C VAL A 32 -11.30 -3.39 -5.63
N ASP A 33 -12.10 -4.43 -5.91
CA ASP A 33 -13.53 -4.44 -5.59
C ASP A 33 -13.82 -4.30 -4.09
N ASP A 34 -12.99 -4.91 -3.24
CA ASP A 34 -13.25 -4.99 -1.80
C ASP A 34 -12.71 -3.76 -1.02
N VAL A 35 -11.65 -3.09 -1.49
CA VAL A 35 -10.97 -2.04 -0.69
C VAL A 35 -10.70 -0.71 -1.39
N LEU A 36 -10.59 -0.65 -2.72
CA LEU A 36 -10.26 0.60 -3.42
C LEU A 36 -11.54 1.32 -3.86
N GLY A 37 -11.51 2.65 -3.80
CA GLY A 37 -12.55 3.49 -4.36
C GLY A 37 -12.50 3.53 -5.88
N ASP A 38 -13.63 3.87 -6.52
CA ASP A 38 -13.67 4.07 -7.96
C ASP A 38 -12.72 5.20 -8.39
N GLY A 39 -11.80 4.88 -9.30
CA GLY A 39 -10.80 5.83 -9.82
C GLY A 39 -9.63 6.11 -8.87
N GLU A 40 -9.52 5.38 -7.75
CA GLU A 40 -8.39 5.50 -6.83
C GLU A 40 -7.10 4.99 -7.51
N VAL A 41 -6.06 5.84 -7.59
CA VAL A 41 -4.82 5.52 -8.31
C VAL A 41 -3.78 4.97 -7.34
N VAL A 42 -3.33 3.75 -7.58
CA VAL A 42 -2.30 3.09 -6.77
C VAL A 42 -0.90 3.48 -7.25
N HIS A 43 -0.16 4.18 -6.40
CA HIS A 43 1.22 4.62 -6.69
C HIS A 43 2.27 3.58 -6.32
N ALA A 44 2.06 2.84 -5.24
CA ALA A 44 2.92 1.74 -4.83
C ALA A 44 2.15 0.76 -3.94
N LEU A 45 2.67 -0.47 -3.84
CA LEU A 45 2.20 -1.46 -2.89
C LEU A 45 3.38 -2.12 -2.18
N LEU A 46 3.16 -2.61 -0.96
CA LEU A 46 4.14 -3.34 -0.18
C LEU A 46 3.48 -4.50 0.55
N TYR A 47 3.99 -5.70 0.34
CA TYR A 47 3.60 -6.92 1.02
C TYR A 47 4.06 -6.91 2.47
N ARG A 48 3.11 -7.20 3.35
CA ARG A 48 3.28 -7.22 4.80
C ARG A 48 3.53 -8.64 5.29
N VAL A 49 4.13 -8.75 6.46
CA VAL A 49 4.41 -10.02 7.14
C VAL A 49 3.50 -10.13 8.37
N THR A 50 2.65 -11.15 8.40
CA THR A 50 1.83 -11.52 9.57
C THR A 50 2.05 -12.99 9.94
N LYS A 51 1.68 -13.36 11.18
CA LYS A 51 1.87 -14.73 11.70
C LYS A 51 0.98 -15.78 10.99
N ASN A 52 -0.20 -15.39 10.51
CA ASN A 52 -1.19 -16.26 9.87
C ASN A 52 -1.41 -15.78 8.43
N ASP A 53 -0.47 -16.12 7.55
CA ASP A 53 -0.27 -15.56 6.20
C ASP A 53 -1.53 -15.57 5.31
N THR A 54 -2.32 -14.50 5.41
CA THR A 54 -3.42 -14.18 4.50
C THR A 54 -3.05 -13.06 3.52
N ARG A 55 -1.75 -12.93 3.21
CA ARG A 55 -1.18 -11.97 2.25
C ARG A 55 -1.57 -10.50 2.51
N PRO A 56 -1.24 -9.94 3.67
CA PRO A 56 -1.54 -8.54 3.95
C PRO A 56 -0.71 -7.60 3.07
N VAL A 57 -1.29 -6.47 2.68
CA VAL A 57 -0.66 -5.44 1.83
C VAL A 57 -0.77 -4.06 2.46
N LEU A 58 0.17 -3.20 2.15
CA LEU A 58 0.12 -1.76 2.28
C LEU A 58 -0.04 -1.20 0.86
N LEU A 59 -1.00 -0.29 0.66
CA LEU A 59 -1.19 0.44 -0.59
C LEU A 59 -0.95 1.92 -0.33
N VAL A 60 -0.24 2.57 -1.24
CA VAL A 60 -0.07 4.03 -1.30
C VAL A 60 -0.87 4.51 -2.50
N THR A 61 -1.93 5.27 -2.27
CA THR A 61 -2.81 5.81 -3.32
C THR A 61 -2.79 7.33 -3.35
N ASP A 62 -3.41 7.92 -4.36
CA ASP A 62 -3.65 9.35 -4.45
C ASP A 62 -4.57 9.86 -3.32
N GLN A 63 -5.47 9.01 -2.82
CA GLN A 63 -6.46 9.39 -1.80
C GLN A 63 -6.04 9.05 -0.36
N ARG A 64 -5.34 7.92 -0.15
CA ARG A 64 -4.97 7.43 1.18
C ARG A 64 -3.81 6.46 1.15
N ILE A 65 -3.22 6.23 2.32
CA ILE A 65 -2.35 5.10 2.56
C ILE A 65 -3.11 4.12 3.44
N LEU A 66 -3.27 2.88 2.98
CA LEU A 66 -4.04 1.87 3.68
C LEU A 66 -3.29 0.55 3.82
N ALA A 67 -3.52 -0.14 4.93
CA ALA A 67 -3.10 -1.51 5.14
C ALA A 67 -4.32 -2.43 5.10
N ALA A 68 -4.32 -3.38 4.16
CA ALA A 68 -5.39 -4.35 4.00
C ALA A 68 -4.89 -5.77 4.26
N ARG A 69 -5.81 -6.67 4.59
CA ARG A 69 -5.56 -8.12 4.60
C ARG A 69 -6.74 -8.87 4.03
N ARG A 70 -6.49 -10.01 3.41
CA ARG A 70 -7.55 -10.96 3.08
C ARG A 70 -7.98 -11.69 4.35
N ARG A 71 -9.29 -11.86 4.58
CA ARG A 71 -9.84 -12.73 5.62
C ARG A 71 -10.47 -13.96 4.95
N ALA A 72 -10.37 -15.13 5.60
CA ALA A 72 -11.04 -16.32 5.13
C ALA A 72 -12.55 -16.05 4.97
N PHE A 73 -13.10 -16.36 3.80
CA PHE A 73 -14.52 -16.20 3.43
C PHE A 73 -15.10 -14.76 3.42
N ARG A 74 -14.29 -13.72 3.67
CA ARG A 74 -14.77 -12.32 3.74
C ARG A 74 -14.01 -11.33 2.84
N GLY A 75 -13.30 -11.84 1.83
CA GLY A 75 -12.54 -10.99 0.90
C GLY A 75 -11.42 -10.20 1.57
N TRP A 76 -11.02 -9.10 0.93
CA TRP A 76 -10.09 -8.12 1.49
C TRP A 76 -10.80 -7.16 2.44
N GLN A 77 -10.08 -6.75 3.48
CA GLN A 77 -10.56 -5.75 4.43
C GLN A 77 -9.44 -4.79 4.80
N VAL A 78 -9.78 -3.52 4.88
CA VAL A 78 -8.92 -2.47 5.44
C VAL A 78 -8.77 -2.70 6.94
N GLU A 79 -7.53 -2.74 7.42
CA GLU A 79 -7.20 -2.80 8.85
C GLU A 79 -6.85 -1.43 9.41
N HIS A 80 -6.13 -0.63 8.62
CA HIS A 80 -5.69 0.72 8.95
C HIS A 80 -5.70 1.56 7.69
N GLU A 81 -6.02 2.84 7.83
CA GLU A 81 -5.90 3.81 6.74
C GLU A 81 -5.64 5.20 7.31
N VAL A 82 -4.98 6.03 6.50
CA VAL A 82 -4.78 7.46 6.73
C VAL A 82 -5.00 8.17 5.40
N ALA A 83 -5.86 9.18 5.35
CA ALA A 83 -6.07 9.97 4.14
C ALA A 83 -4.76 10.66 3.72
N SER A 84 -4.45 10.72 2.43
CA SER A 84 -3.16 11.23 1.93
C SER A 84 -2.89 12.67 2.37
N ARG A 85 -3.94 13.50 2.46
CA ARG A 85 -3.86 14.87 3.01
C ARG A 85 -3.44 14.95 4.48
N ASP A 86 -3.68 13.87 5.22
CA ASP A 86 -3.40 13.74 6.64
C ASP A 86 -2.09 12.98 6.89
N VAL A 87 -1.40 12.48 5.86
CA VAL A 87 -0.08 11.87 5.99
C VAL A 87 0.98 12.97 6.12
N VAL A 88 1.89 12.84 7.07
CA VAL A 88 3.02 13.79 7.28
C VAL A 88 4.38 13.18 6.97
N GLY A 89 4.42 11.90 6.58
CA GLY A 89 5.61 11.19 6.14
C GLY A 89 5.56 9.72 6.53
N ALA A 90 6.63 9.01 6.23
CA ALA A 90 6.83 7.65 6.69
C ALA A 90 8.27 7.42 7.15
N THR A 91 8.50 6.41 7.97
CA THR A 91 9.84 5.93 8.29
C THR A 91 9.92 4.43 8.17
N TRP A 92 11.13 3.90 7.99
CA TRP A 92 11.37 2.47 8.10
C TRP A 92 12.46 2.20 9.14
N ARG A 93 12.36 1.06 9.81
CA ARG A 93 13.34 0.60 10.80
C ARG A 93 13.56 -0.89 10.70
N ALA A 94 14.81 -1.32 10.70
CA ALA A 94 15.15 -2.73 10.85
C ALA A 94 14.97 -3.17 12.30
N ARG A 95 14.30 -4.31 12.53
CA ARG A 95 14.16 -4.94 13.84
C ARG A 95 14.31 -6.45 13.72
N GLY A 96 15.56 -6.92 13.85
CA GLY A 96 15.93 -8.32 13.64
C GLY A 96 15.72 -8.72 12.18
N ILE A 97 15.08 -9.87 11.95
CA ILE A 97 14.80 -10.40 10.60
C ILE A 97 13.62 -9.72 9.87
N THR A 98 12.95 -8.77 10.53
CA THR A 98 11.83 -8.04 9.95
C THR A 98 12.11 -6.55 9.94
N LEU A 99 11.50 -5.88 8.97
CA LEU A 99 11.50 -4.44 8.84
C LEU A 99 10.14 -3.91 9.27
N ARG A 100 10.11 -2.69 9.77
CA ARG A 100 8.89 -1.95 10.07
C ARG A 100 8.83 -0.74 9.17
N VAL A 101 7.66 -0.50 8.58
CA VAL A 101 7.31 0.76 7.92
C VAL A 101 6.26 1.43 8.78
N GLU A 102 6.52 2.66 9.21
CA GLU A 102 5.67 3.47 10.08
C GLU A 102 5.15 4.64 9.25
N VAL A 103 3.83 4.69 9.05
CA VAL A 103 3.14 5.80 8.38
C VAL A 103 2.71 6.79 9.45
N HIS A 104 3.06 8.05 9.29
CA HIS A 104 2.78 9.10 10.26
C HIS A 104 1.58 9.94 9.83
N ALA A 105 0.62 10.12 10.73
CA ALA A 105 -0.55 10.95 10.52
C ALA A 105 -0.38 12.32 11.20
N ARG A 106 -0.98 13.36 10.61
CA ARG A 106 -1.05 14.72 11.12
C ARG A 106 -1.87 14.79 12.41
N ALA A 107 -2.99 14.06 12.42
CA ALA A 107 -3.91 13.98 13.55
C ALA A 107 -4.07 12.52 13.96
N GLY A 108 -3.83 12.24 15.24
CA GLY A 108 -4.01 10.90 15.81
C GLY A 108 -2.84 9.93 15.56
N PRO A 109 -2.99 8.66 15.96
CA PRO A 109 -1.98 7.66 15.74
C PRO A 109 -1.90 7.31 14.25
N GLY A 110 -0.70 7.34 13.68
CA GLY A 110 -0.43 6.67 12.42
C GLY A 110 -0.50 5.14 12.56
N PHE A 111 0.17 4.40 11.70
CA PHE A 111 0.21 2.94 11.84
C PHE A 111 1.53 2.33 11.37
N THR A 112 1.80 1.13 11.88
CA THR A 112 3.03 0.39 11.58
C THR A 112 2.72 -0.92 10.91
N VAL A 113 3.40 -1.22 9.81
CA VAL A 113 3.36 -2.52 9.15
C VAL A 113 4.72 -3.20 9.19
N LYS A 114 4.74 -4.53 9.19
CA LYS A 114 5.98 -5.32 9.11
C LYS A 114 6.19 -5.82 7.69
N THR A 115 7.43 -5.85 7.23
CA THR A 115 7.83 -6.43 5.94
C THR A 115 9.21 -7.09 6.03
N ARG A 116 9.72 -7.64 4.91
CA ARG A 116 11.01 -8.37 4.84
C ARG A 116 11.97 -7.85 3.77
N VAL A 117 11.52 -7.04 2.82
CA VAL A 117 12.35 -6.62 1.67
C VAL A 117 12.78 -5.16 1.87
N GLU A 118 14.05 -4.97 2.24
CA GLU A 118 14.58 -3.66 2.64
C GLU A 118 14.65 -2.63 1.52
N PRO A 119 15.19 -2.95 0.33
CA PRO A 119 15.29 -1.97 -0.75
C PRO A 119 13.91 -1.39 -1.11
N TRP A 120 12.91 -2.26 -1.25
CA TRP A 120 11.54 -1.84 -1.55
C TRP A 120 10.89 -1.03 -0.42
N ALA A 121 11.11 -1.40 0.84
CA ALA A 121 10.58 -0.64 1.97
C ALA A 121 11.13 0.80 2.00
N LYS A 122 12.41 0.98 1.66
CA LYS A 122 13.03 2.31 1.52
C LYS A 122 12.40 3.10 0.37
N GLU A 123 12.21 2.48 -0.79
CA GLU A 123 11.59 3.12 -1.96
C GLU A 123 10.15 3.57 -1.66
N VAL A 124 9.37 2.73 -0.98
CA VAL A 124 8.00 3.09 -0.59
C VAL A 124 7.98 4.24 0.41
N VAL A 125 8.87 4.25 1.41
CA VAL A 125 8.99 5.39 2.34
C VAL A 125 9.40 6.67 1.60
N ALA A 126 10.41 6.60 0.74
CA ALA A 126 10.85 7.74 -0.04
C ALA A 126 9.74 8.29 -0.95
N LEU A 127 8.92 7.40 -1.53
CA LEU A 127 7.74 7.80 -2.31
C LEU A 127 6.71 8.53 -1.43
N ILE A 128 6.40 8.01 -0.24
CA ILE A 128 5.45 8.66 0.67
C ILE A 128 5.94 10.07 1.03
N ASP A 129 7.21 10.20 1.41
CA ASP A 129 7.79 11.50 1.76
C ASP A 129 7.81 12.45 0.55
N HIS A 130 8.08 11.94 -0.66
CA HIS A 130 8.00 12.72 -1.89
C HIS A 130 6.59 13.26 -2.15
N LEU A 131 5.56 12.43 -2.01
CA LEU A 131 4.16 12.83 -2.20
C LEU A 131 3.73 13.86 -1.14
N VAL A 132 4.12 13.66 0.12
CA VAL A 132 3.86 14.63 1.20
C VAL A 132 4.51 15.98 0.95
N ALA A 133 5.70 15.99 0.33
CA ALA A 133 6.39 17.21 -0.08
C ALA A 133 5.76 17.90 -1.32
N GLY A 134 4.65 17.39 -1.85
CA GLY A 134 3.99 17.91 -3.05
C GLY A 134 4.61 17.41 -4.36
N GLY A 135 5.46 16.39 -4.29
CA GLY A 135 6.06 15.75 -5.44
C GLY A 135 5.04 14.99 -6.30
N ALA A 136 5.32 14.88 -7.60
CA ALA A 136 4.45 14.16 -8.52
C ALA A 136 4.59 12.64 -8.34
N PRO A 137 3.49 11.87 -8.44
CA PRO A 137 3.57 10.42 -8.36
C PRO A 137 4.35 9.83 -9.55
N PRO A 138 4.91 8.61 -9.40
CA PRO A 138 5.52 7.88 -10.50
C PRO A 138 4.48 7.69 -11.61
N ARG A 139 4.85 8.01 -12.85
CA ARG A 139 3.95 7.80 -14.00
C ARG A 139 3.63 6.31 -14.11
N ALA A 140 2.35 5.97 -14.17
CA ALA A 140 1.91 4.63 -14.54
C ALA A 140 2.29 4.43 -16.02
N GLY A 141 3.34 3.64 -16.25
CA GLY A 141 3.75 3.21 -17.59
C GLY A 141 3.14 1.88 -17.96
#